data_AF-A0A0A7V1U0-F1
#
_entry.id   AF-A0A0A7V1U0-F1
#
_cell.length_a   1.000
_cell.length_b   1.000
_cell.length_c   1.000
_cell.angle_alpha   90.00
_cell.angle_beta   90.00
_cell.angle_gamma   90.00
#
_symmetry.space_group_name_H-M   'P 1'
#
loop_
_entity.id
_entity.type
_entity.pdbx_description
1 polymer ?
#
loop_
_entity_poly.entity_id
_entity_poly.type
_entity_poly.pdbx_seq_one_letter_code
_entity_poly.pdbx_strand_id
1 'polypeptide(L)'
;MYKNGFFKNYLIGFLLFLIIGCTSKDSSSEYVEEQEVDNPSELNEASKIDEHTIGHIFHAMGVVHSKNDRKSLGKNIKVFYFSEKDGYFETIPSKKDAKLIVYFYDNIYAGEAPISISGKEAFIFVGITSDFTKIINSNLHGAKSDLIGTFRDLDIKNSKLEVTVDESNPDAKTFLKSVNYIIDGVVKISPMMMN
;
A
#
# COMPACT_ATOMS: atom_id res chain seq x y z
N MET A 1 5.41 -62.49 25.90
CA MET A 1 4.29 -61.53 25.86
C MET A 1 4.85 -60.13 25.72
N TYR A 2 4.40 -59.38 24.72
CA TYR A 2 5.13 -58.28 24.10
C TYR A 2 5.20 -56.99 24.94
N LYS A 3 6.34 -56.32 24.74
CA LYS A 3 6.78 -55.01 25.25
C LYS A 3 5.79 -53.90 24.89
N ASN A 4 4.79 -53.64 25.73
CA ASN A 4 3.81 -52.56 25.53
C ASN A 4 3.95 -51.36 26.51
N GLY A 5 5.05 -51.28 27.26
CA GLY A 5 5.30 -50.16 28.17
C GLY A 5 6.06 -48.98 27.55
N PHE A 6 6.83 -49.21 26.48
CA PHE A 6 7.77 -48.21 25.98
C PHE A 6 7.10 -47.18 25.05
N PHE A 7 6.19 -47.60 24.17
CA PHE A 7 5.57 -46.69 23.19
C PHE A 7 4.58 -45.68 23.78
N LYS A 8 4.00 -45.95 24.95
CA LYS A 8 2.93 -45.10 25.52
C LYS A 8 3.46 -43.81 26.16
N ASN A 9 4.69 -43.83 26.67
CA ASN A 9 5.30 -42.65 27.32
C ASN A 9 5.95 -41.69 26.31
N TYR A 10 6.46 -42.18 25.18
CA TYR A 10 7.01 -41.31 24.14
C TYR A 10 5.93 -40.57 23.32
N LEU A 11 4.76 -41.17 23.15
CA LEU A 11 3.65 -40.54 22.42
C LEU A 11 3.10 -39.31 23.16
N ILE A 12 3.08 -39.34 24.50
CA ILE A 12 2.66 -38.21 25.33
C ILE A 12 3.71 -37.09 25.34
N GLY A 13 5.00 -37.42 25.35
CA GLY A 13 6.08 -36.43 25.26
C GLY A 13 6.13 -35.71 23.89
N PHE A 14 5.85 -36.42 22.80
CA PHE A 14 5.79 -35.84 21.46
C PHE A 14 4.57 -34.90 21.28
N LEU A 15 3.44 -35.22 21.91
CA LEU A 15 2.25 -34.36 21.87
C LEU A 15 2.46 -33.00 22.55
N LEU A 16 3.26 -32.93 23.63
CA LEU A 16 3.58 -31.67 24.30
C LEU A 16 4.52 -30.77 23.47
N PHE A 17 5.41 -31.36 22.65
CA PHE A 17 6.23 -30.59 21.71
C PHE A 17 5.42 -29.98 20.55
N LEU A 18 4.31 -30.60 20.15
CA LEU A 18 3.42 -30.08 19.10
C LEU A 18 2.60 -28.86 19.56
N ILE A 19 2.42 -28.64 20.86
CA ILE A 19 1.65 -27.49 21.39
C ILE A 19 2.56 -26.25 21.59
N ILE A 20 3.87 -26.45 21.73
CA ILE A 20 4.84 -25.34 21.91
C ILE A 20 5.31 -24.75 20.56
N GLY A 21 5.04 -25.43 19.44
CA GLY A 21 5.32 -24.96 18.08
C GLY A 21 4.27 -24.01 17.48
N CYS A 22 3.15 -23.77 18.17
CA CYS A 22 2.06 -22.88 17.71
C CYS A 22 1.77 -21.73 18.68
N THR A 23 2.81 -21.13 19.25
CA THR A 23 2.75 -19.77 19.79
C THR A 23 3.86 -18.92 19.18
N SER A 24 3.90 -18.84 17.84
CA SER A 24 4.40 -17.63 17.21
C SER A 24 3.45 -16.51 17.62
N LYS A 25 3.87 -15.71 18.59
CA LYS A 25 3.25 -14.42 18.87
C LYS A 25 3.13 -13.68 17.54
N ASP A 26 1.91 -13.59 17.05
CA ASP A 26 1.48 -12.54 16.14
C ASP A 26 1.89 -11.21 16.78
N SER A 27 3.03 -10.67 16.37
CA SER A 27 3.26 -9.24 16.50
C SER A 27 2.47 -8.58 15.39
N SER A 28 1.15 -8.51 15.56
CA SER A 28 0.36 -7.48 14.93
C SER A 28 0.84 -6.16 15.52
N SER A 29 1.88 -5.57 14.93
CA SER A 29 2.18 -4.16 15.12
C SER A 29 1.08 -3.39 14.42
N GLU A 30 -0.05 -3.25 15.10
CA GLU A 30 -1.02 -2.21 14.79
C GLU A 30 -0.29 -0.89 15.01
N TYR A 31 0.24 -0.33 13.93
CA TYR A 31 0.90 0.97 13.95
C TYR A 31 -0.17 2.01 14.26
N VAL A 32 -0.16 2.51 15.49
CA VAL A 32 -0.81 3.76 15.84
C VAL A 32 0.06 4.88 15.26
N GLU A 33 -0.40 5.48 14.16
CA GLU A 33 0.18 6.71 13.62
C GLU A 33 -0.01 7.84 14.64
N GLU A 34 1.08 8.29 15.26
CA GLU A 34 1.12 9.57 15.96
C GLU A 34 1.12 10.69 14.91
N GLN A 35 0.10 11.55 14.96
CA GLN A 35 0.06 12.80 14.21
C GLN A 35 1.19 13.72 14.69
N GLU A 36 2.26 13.85 13.92
CA GLU A 36 3.21 14.95 14.10
C GLU A 36 2.67 16.21 13.41
N VAL A 37 2.69 17.32 14.15
CA VAL A 37 2.21 18.64 13.75
C VAL A 37 3.22 19.27 12.79
N ASP A 38 2.75 19.65 11.60
CA ASP A 38 3.53 20.36 10.58
C ASP A 38 4.15 21.66 11.11
N ASN A 39 5.48 21.77 10.98
CA ASN A 39 6.17 23.06 11.00
C ASN A 39 6.67 23.36 9.58
N PRO A 40 6.34 24.52 9.00
CA PRO A 40 6.75 24.86 7.63
C PRO A 40 8.18 25.38 7.65
N SER A 41 9.12 24.61 7.11
CA SER A 41 10.46 25.11 6.79
C SER A 41 10.60 25.32 5.28
N GLU A 42 10.76 26.58 4.90
CA GLU A 42 11.00 27.04 3.54
C GLU A 42 12.39 26.64 2.98
N LEU A 43 12.36 26.30 1.68
CA LEU A 43 13.33 26.58 0.59
C LEU A 43 14.47 25.59 0.21
N ASN A 44 14.44 25.31 -1.11
CA ASN A 44 15.48 24.85 -2.05
C ASN A 44 15.99 23.40 -2.03
N GLU A 45 15.37 22.55 -2.87
CA GLU A 45 15.99 21.61 -3.83
C GLU A 45 14.85 20.83 -4.52
N ALA A 46 15.00 20.44 -5.78
CA ALA A 46 13.99 19.76 -6.60
C ALA A 46 13.15 18.74 -5.79
N SER A 47 11.87 19.09 -5.56
CA SER A 47 10.77 18.26 -5.02
C SER A 47 11.22 17.04 -4.21
N LYS A 48 11.89 17.24 -3.07
CA LYS A 48 12.10 16.13 -2.14
C LYS A 48 10.75 15.76 -1.53
N ILE A 49 10.31 14.53 -1.78
CA ILE A 49 9.16 13.92 -1.10
C ILE A 49 9.48 13.94 0.41
N ASP A 50 8.54 14.43 1.22
CA ASP A 50 8.72 14.46 2.67
C ASP A 50 8.72 13.03 3.26
N GLU A 51 9.28 12.88 4.45
CA GLU A 51 9.47 11.57 5.07
C GLU A 51 8.15 10.86 5.44
N HIS A 52 7.10 11.63 5.71
CA HIS A 52 5.77 11.09 5.99
C HIS A 52 5.17 10.46 4.74
N THR A 53 5.20 11.18 3.62
CA THR A 53 4.78 10.67 2.29
C THR A 53 5.61 9.47 1.85
N ILE A 54 6.93 9.45 2.10
CA ILE A 54 7.77 8.26 1.83
C ILE A 54 7.26 7.04 2.62
N GLY A 55 6.80 7.24 3.86
CA GLY A 55 6.18 6.17 4.65
C GLY A 55 4.94 5.57 3.98
N HIS A 56 4.03 6.42 3.50
CA HIS A 56 2.85 5.98 2.74
C HIS A 56 3.22 5.22 1.46
N ILE A 57 4.22 5.72 0.71
CA ILE A 57 4.69 5.09 -0.53
C ILE A 57 5.29 3.71 -0.24
N PHE A 58 6.22 3.61 0.71
CA PHE A 58 6.86 2.34 1.04
C PHE A 58 5.88 1.32 1.62
N HIS A 59 4.91 1.75 2.43
CA HIS A 59 3.83 0.86 2.89
C HIS A 59 3.02 0.33 1.71
N ALA A 60 2.58 1.20 0.80
CA ALA A 60 1.81 0.84 -0.39
C ALA A 60 2.59 -0.18 -1.26
N MET A 61 3.88 0.07 -1.49
CA MET A 61 4.77 -0.79 -2.27
C MET A 61 5.21 -2.09 -1.54
N GLY A 62 4.91 -2.23 -0.24
CA GLY A 62 5.39 -3.38 0.54
C GLY A 62 6.91 -3.41 0.76
N VAL A 63 7.57 -2.25 0.72
CA VAL A 63 9.02 -2.14 0.94
C VAL A 63 9.30 -2.32 2.43
N VAL A 64 10.02 -3.39 2.78
CA VAL A 64 10.47 -3.62 4.15
C VAL A 64 11.75 -2.81 4.39
N HIS A 65 11.68 -1.84 5.30
CA HIS A 65 12.81 -0.97 5.63
C HIS A 65 12.78 -0.57 7.12
N SER A 66 13.91 -0.11 7.65
CA SER A 66 13.94 0.51 8.98
C SER A 66 13.46 1.96 8.91
N LYS A 67 12.89 2.50 10.00
CA LYS A 67 12.50 3.93 10.05
C LYS A 67 13.70 4.84 9.77
N ASN A 68 14.88 4.48 10.28
CA ASN A 68 16.11 5.27 10.11
C ASN A 68 16.59 5.36 8.66
N ASP A 69 16.29 4.36 7.83
CA ASP A 69 16.70 4.32 6.42
C ASP A 69 15.71 5.03 5.49
N ARG A 70 14.49 5.32 5.97
CA ARG A 70 13.36 5.79 5.15
C ARG A 70 13.74 6.99 4.29
N LYS A 71 14.31 8.03 4.90
CA LYS A 71 14.72 9.27 4.20
C LYS A 71 15.87 9.05 3.21
N SER A 72 16.77 8.10 3.49
CA SER A 72 17.88 7.76 2.60
C SER A 72 17.37 7.01 1.37
N LEU A 73 16.57 5.96 1.57
CA LEU A 73 15.98 5.14 0.52
C LEU A 73 15.00 5.95 -0.34
N GLY A 74 14.22 6.83 0.27
CA GLY A 74 13.22 7.66 -0.41
C GLY A 74 13.80 8.60 -1.47
N LYS A 75 15.10 8.92 -1.42
CA LYS A 75 15.78 9.71 -2.46
C LYS A 75 15.79 9.03 -3.83
N ASN A 76 15.64 7.71 -3.86
CA ASN A 76 15.66 6.92 -5.09
C ASN A 76 14.25 6.74 -5.68
N ILE A 77 13.21 7.25 -5.02
CA ILE A 77 11.84 7.21 -5.56
C ILE A 77 11.75 8.21 -6.71
N LYS A 78 11.38 7.73 -7.90
CA LYS A 78 10.98 8.60 -9.00
C LYS A 78 9.52 9.02 -8.79
N VAL A 79 9.20 10.29 -9.01
CA VAL A 79 7.85 10.84 -8.87
C VAL A 79 7.42 11.57 -10.14
N PHE A 80 6.17 11.32 -10.54
CA PHE A 80 5.53 11.96 -11.69
C PHE A 80 4.15 12.44 -11.28
N TYR A 81 3.81 13.68 -11.67
CA TYR A 81 2.53 14.30 -11.36
C TYR A 81 1.71 14.42 -12.63
N PHE A 82 0.42 14.10 -12.57
CA PHE A 82 -0.46 14.13 -13.72
C PHE A 82 -1.74 14.91 -13.42
N SER A 83 -2.09 15.83 -14.32
CA SER A 83 -3.47 16.26 -14.47
C SER A 83 -4.26 15.17 -15.21
N GLU A 84 -5.58 15.22 -15.12
CA GLU A 84 -6.45 14.31 -15.85
C GLU A 84 -7.60 15.10 -16.50
N LYS A 85 -7.86 14.78 -17.76
CA LYS A 85 -9.00 15.31 -18.52
C LYS A 85 -9.54 14.23 -19.45
N ASP A 86 -10.82 13.87 -19.28
CA ASP A 86 -11.54 12.91 -20.11
C ASP A 86 -10.83 11.54 -20.25
N GLY A 87 -10.16 11.09 -19.19
CA GLY A 87 -9.42 9.83 -19.10
C GLY A 87 -7.99 9.89 -19.66
N TYR A 88 -7.53 11.06 -20.11
CA TYR A 88 -6.16 11.31 -20.56
C TYR A 88 -5.33 11.94 -19.45
N PHE A 89 -4.12 11.42 -19.24
CA PHE A 89 -3.18 11.89 -18.22
C PHE A 89 -2.07 12.71 -18.87
N GLU A 90 -1.89 13.95 -18.42
CA GLU A 90 -0.83 14.84 -18.89
C GLU A 90 0.11 15.19 -17.74
N THR A 91 1.42 15.12 -17.99
CA THR A 91 2.43 15.44 -16.98
C THR A 91 2.38 16.91 -16.60
N ILE A 92 2.33 17.20 -15.31
CA ILE A 92 2.39 18.55 -14.74
C ILE A 92 3.62 18.68 -13.81
N PRO A 93 4.12 19.89 -13.54
CA PRO A 93 5.39 20.05 -12.83
C PRO A 93 5.32 19.85 -11.31
N SER A 94 4.12 19.75 -10.70
CA SER A 94 3.98 19.67 -9.24
C SER A 94 2.67 19.02 -8.77
N LYS A 95 2.60 18.72 -7.46
CA LYS A 95 1.45 18.09 -6.79
C LYS A 95 0.18 18.96 -6.73
N LYS A 96 0.29 20.29 -6.80
CA LYS A 96 -0.81 21.24 -6.46
C LYS A 96 -2.14 20.94 -7.16
N ASP A 97 -2.09 20.53 -8.42
CA ASP A 97 -3.28 20.25 -9.25
C ASP A 97 -3.31 18.80 -9.78
N ALA A 98 -2.49 17.93 -9.18
CA ALA A 98 -2.38 16.54 -9.61
C ALA A 98 -3.66 15.77 -9.28
N LYS A 99 -4.19 15.05 -10.28
CA LYS A 99 -5.28 14.08 -10.13
C LYS A 99 -4.75 12.66 -9.89
N LEU A 100 -3.55 12.38 -10.40
CA LEU A 100 -2.80 11.17 -10.15
C LEU A 100 -1.33 11.54 -9.93
N ILE A 101 -0.72 10.93 -8.93
CA ILE A 101 0.73 10.97 -8.72
C ILE A 101 1.23 9.55 -8.77
N VAL A 102 2.29 9.31 -9.53
CA VAL A 102 2.87 7.97 -9.65
C VAL A 102 4.30 7.98 -9.13
N TYR A 103 4.55 7.08 -8.21
CA TYR A 103 5.84 6.81 -7.60
C TYR A 103 6.39 5.50 -8.15
N PHE A 104 7.70 5.45 -8.37
CA PHE A 104 8.38 4.23 -8.81
C PHE A 104 9.70 4.03 -8.09
N TYR A 105 9.85 2.83 -7.54
CA TYR A 105 11.00 2.42 -6.77
C TYR A 105 11.15 0.90 -6.86
N ASP A 106 12.37 0.43 -7.11
CA ASP A 106 12.71 -1.01 -7.18
C ASP A 106 11.75 -1.87 -8.03
N ASN A 107 11.41 -1.37 -9.24
CA ASN A 107 10.48 -2.02 -10.18
C ASN A 107 9.04 -2.20 -9.66
N ILE A 108 8.62 -1.39 -8.70
CA ILE A 108 7.27 -1.36 -8.16
C ILE A 108 6.69 0.04 -8.34
N TYR A 109 5.39 0.10 -8.67
CA TYR A 109 4.64 1.34 -8.75
C TYR A 109 3.88 1.58 -7.45
N ALA A 110 3.69 2.85 -7.08
CA ALA A 110 2.58 3.25 -6.24
C ALA A 110 1.87 4.45 -6.86
N GLY A 111 0.55 4.41 -6.90
CA GLY A 111 -0.25 5.55 -7.29
C GLY A 111 -0.89 6.23 -6.08
N GLU A 112 -0.95 7.55 -6.12
CA GLU A 112 -1.68 8.39 -5.18
C GLU A 112 -2.78 9.17 -5.92
N ALA A 113 -3.98 9.18 -5.37
CA ALA A 113 -5.09 9.99 -5.88
C ALA A 113 -5.91 10.59 -4.72
N PRO A 114 -6.55 11.76 -4.93
CA PRO A 114 -7.51 12.28 -3.97
C PRO A 114 -8.73 11.36 -3.85
N ILE A 115 -9.25 11.23 -2.64
CA ILE A 115 -10.41 10.39 -2.31
C ILE A 115 -11.26 11.08 -1.24
N SER A 116 -12.57 10.82 -1.23
CA SER A 116 -13.48 11.27 -0.19
C SER A 116 -14.01 10.07 0.59
N ILE A 117 -13.58 9.91 1.86
CA ILE A 117 -13.98 8.80 2.73
C ILE A 117 -14.81 9.35 3.87
N SER A 118 -16.04 8.86 4.03
CA SER A 118 -16.99 9.37 5.04
C SER A 118 -17.14 10.90 5.01
N GLY A 119 -17.09 11.49 3.81
CA GLY A 119 -17.19 12.94 3.59
C GLY A 119 -15.94 13.76 3.94
N LYS A 120 -14.80 13.11 4.22
CA LYS A 120 -13.51 13.77 4.44
C LYS A 120 -12.62 13.63 3.21
N GLU A 121 -12.08 14.76 2.75
CA GLU A 121 -11.04 14.78 1.73
C GLU A 121 -9.76 14.17 2.29
N ALA A 122 -9.20 13.23 1.54
CA ALA A 122 -8.04 12.43 1.87
C ALA A 122 -7.28 12.07 0.59
N PHE A 123 -6.16 11.36 0.76
CA PHE A 123 -5.44 10.74 -0.35
C PHE A 123 -5.36 9.23 -0.11
N ILE A 124 -5.52 8.47 -1.18
CA ILE A 124 -5.31 7.02 -1.18
C ILE A 124 -4.02 6.70 -1.91
N PHE A 125 -3.20 5.84 -1.31
CA PHE A 125 -2.00 5.27 -1.91
C PHE A 125 -2.23 3.80 -2.19
N VAL A 126 -1.81 3.31 -3.35
CA VAL A 126 -1.94 1.90 -3.76
C VAL A 126 -0.67 1.44 -4.46
N GLY A 127 -0.02 0.40 -3.94
CA GLY A 127 1.11 -0.23 -4.63
C GLY A 127 0.64 -1.21 -5.69
N ILE A 128 1.29 -1.23 -6.84
CA ILE A 128 0.94 -2.08 -7.99
C ILE A 128 2.21 -2.76 -8.49
N THR A 129 2.13 -4.07 -8.73
CA THR A 129 3.23 -4.85 -9.31
C THR A 129 3.54 -4.37 -10.73
N SER A 130 4.80 -4.47 -11.17
CA SER A 130 5.23 -3.98 -12.49
C SER A 130 4.62 -4.72 -13.68
N ASP A 131 4.11 -5.92 -13.46
CA ASP A 131 3.36 -6.70 -14.45
C ASP A 131 1.85 -6.37 -14.48
N PHE A 132 1.41 -5.44 -13.62
CA PHE A 132 0.02 -4.99 -13.47
C PHE A 132 -0.97 -6.13 -13.16
N THR A 133 -0.50 -7.21 -12.53
CA THR A 133 -1.34 -8.36 -12.17
C THR A 133 -1.91 -8.29 -10.76
N LYS A 134 -1.35 -7.46 -9.87
CA LYS A 134 -1.76 -7.35 -8.47
C LYS A 134 -1.58 -5.96 -7.88
N ILE A 135 -2.44 -5.62 -6.91
CA ILE A 135 -2.11 -4.59 -5.92
C ILE A 135 -1.36 -5.21 -4.75
N ILE A 136 -0.45 -4.45 -4.14
CA ILE A 136 0.34 -4.89 -2.98
C ILE A 136 -0.39 -4.51 -1.69
N ASN A 137 -0.33 -3.24 -1.30
CA ASN A 137 -1.10 -2.69 -0.18
C ASN A 137 -1.79 -1.39 -0.60
N SER A 138 -2.80 -0.99 0.18
CA SER A 138 -3.35 0.36 0.15
C SER A 138 -3.28 1.02 1.53
N ASN A 139 -3.20 2.35 1.53
CA ASN A 139 -3.30 3.15 2.75
C ASN A 139 -3.91 4.54 2.45
N LEU A 140 -4.25 5.28 3.50
CA LEU A 140 -4.88 6.60 3.41
C LEU A 140 -4.06 7.65 4.15
N HIS A 141 -4.08 8.88 3.64
CA HIS A 141 -3.61 10.08 4.33
C HIS A 141 -4.80 11.03 4.54
N GLY A 142 -5.07 11.45 5.77
CA GLY A 142 -6.18 12.37 6.10
C GLY A 142 -7.51 11.71 6.47
N ALA A 143 -7.63 10.38 6.32
CA ALA A 143 -8.78 9.60 6.76
C ALA A 143 -8.35 8.22 7.29
N LYS A 144 -9.22 7.60 8.11
CA LYS A 144 -9.04 6.23 8.60
C LYS A 144 -10.19 5.37 8.08
N SER A 145 -9.88 4.17 7.60
CA SER A 145 -10.86 3.19 7.17
C SER A 145 -10.29 1.78 7.32
N ASP A 146 -11.09 0.86 7.85
CA ASP A 146 -10.69 -0.56 7.97
C ASP A 146 -10.61 -1.25 6.59
N LEU A 147 -11.14 -0.62 5.54
CA LEU A 147 -11.09 -1.11 4.17
C LEU A 147 -9.65 -1.28 3.65
N ILE A 148 -8.65 -0.59 4.22
CA ILE A 148 -7.23 -0.80 3.88
C ILE A 148 -6.79 -2.25 4.11
N GLY A 149 -7.41 -2.97 5.08
CA GLY A 149 -7.16 -4.38 5.33
C GLY A 149 -7.76 -5.31 4.28
N THR A 150 -8.80 -4.85 3.57
CA THR A 150 -9.47 -5.57 2.48
C THR A 150 -8.78 -5.31 1.14
N PHE A 151 -8.36 -4.07 0.86
CA PHE A 151 -7.74 -3.66 -0.40
C PHE A 151 -6.21 -3.83 -0.35
N ARG A 152 -5.76 -5.08 -0.22
CA ARG A 152 -4.34 -5.50 -0.29
C ARG A 152 -4.25 -6.91 -0.85
N ASP A 153 -3.16 -7.23 -1.55
CA ASP A 153 -2.91 -8.52 -2.20
C ASP A 153 -4.12 -9.02 -3.03
N LEU A 154 -4.72 -8.12 -3.81
CA LEU A 154 -5.83 -8.43 -4.71
C LEU A 154 -5.35 -8.50 -6.15
N ASP A 155 -5.87 -9.46 -6.89
CA ASP A 155 -5.60 -9.64 -8.32
C ASP A 155 -6.20 -8.50 -9.15
N ILE A 156 -5.50 -8.17 -10.24
CA ILE A 156 -5.92 -7.25 -11.29
C ILE A 156 -6.13 -8.07 -12.56
N LYS A 157 -7.34 -7.99 -13.12
CA LYS A 157 -7.69 -8.58 -14.42
C LYS A 157 -8.26 -7.51 -15.34
N ASN A 158 -7.64 -7.37 -16.52
CA ASN A 158 -8.03 -6.36 -17.52
C ASN A 158 -8.09 -4.94 -16.91
N SER A 159 -7.05 -4.55 -16.17
CA SER A 159 -6.93 -3.26 -15.48
C SER A 159 -8.01 -2.97 -14.43
N LYS A 160 -8.64 -4.01 -13.87
CA LYS A 160 -9.62 -3.89 -12.79
C LYS A 160 -9.31 -4.87 -11.67
N LEU A 161 -9.54 -4.44 -10.43
CA LEU A 161 -9.49 -5.33 -9.28
C LEU A 161 -10.53 -6.44 -9.38
N GLU A 162 -10.11 -7.66 -9.11
CA GLU A 162 -10.98 -8.82 -8.95
C GLU A 162 -11.53 -8.88 -7.52
N VAL A 163 -12.51 -8.01 -7.23
CA VAL A 163 -13.18 -7.96 -5.94
C VAL A 163 -14.62 -7.53 -6.10
N THR A 164 -15.51 -8.05 -5.25
CA THR A 164 -16.89 -7.55 -5.10
C THR A 164 -17.00 -6.85 -3.76
N VAL A 165 -17.52 -5.63 -3.76
CA VAL A 165 -17.74 -4.84 -2.54
C VAL A 165 -19.22 -4.83 -2.16
N ASP A 166 -19.52 -4.54 -0.90
CA ASP A 166 -20.89 -4.31 -0.44
C ASP A 166 -21.47 -3.06 -1.10
N GLU A 167 -22.52 -3.26 -1.90
CA GLU A 167 -23.20 -2.19 -2.63
C GLU A 167 -23.96 -1.20 -1.72
N SER A 168 -24.14 -1.51 -0.44
CA SER A 168 -24.71 -0.58 0.54
C SER A 168 -23.64 0.29 1.22
N ASN A 169 -22.36 -0.07 1.10
CA ASN A 169 -21.25 0.66 1.72
C ASN A 169 -20.66 1.70 0.74
N PRO A 170 -20.92 3.01 0.94
CA PRO A 170 -20.43 4.04 0.03
C PRO A 170 -18.90 4.15 0.01
N ASP A 171 -18.24 3.99 1.16
CA ASP A 171 -16.78 4.08 1.25
C ASP A 171 -16.12 2.92 0.52
N ALA A 172 -16.68 1.70 0.58
CA ALA A 172 -16.17 0.55 -0.16
C ALA A 172 -16.24 0.75 -1.69
N LYS A 173 -17.34 1.36 -2.18
CA LYS A 173 -17.46 1.75 -3.60
C LYS A 173 -16.44 2.81 -3.99
N THR A 174 -16.28 3.84 -3.16
CA THR A 174 -15.28 4.88 -3.40
C THR A 174 -13.89 4.29 -3.44
N PHE A 175 -13.55 3.40 -2.51
CA PHE A 175 -12.27 2.71 -2.47
C PHE A 175 -12.03 1.90 -3.75
N LEU A 176 -12.99 1.06 -4.16
CA LEU A 176 -12.89 0.29 -5.40
C LEU A 176 -12.75 1.18 -6.64
N LYS A 177 -13.53 2.26 -6.71
CA LYS A 177 -13.47 3.21 -7.82
C LYS A 177 -12.10 3.90 -7.89
N SER A 178 -11.59 4.39 -6.77
CA SER A 178 -10.30 5.08 -6.72
C SER A 178 -9.13 4.16 -7.00
N VAL A 179 -9.13 2.92 -6.49
CA VAL A 179 -8.08 1.94 -6.81
C VAL A 179 -8.10 1.59 -8.30
N ASN A 180 -9.27 1.33 -8.89
CA ASN A 180 -9.38 1.06 -10.32
C ASN A 180 -8.96 2.28 -11.18
N TYR A 181 -9.26 3.50 -10.73
CA TYR A 181 -8.78 4.74 -11.37
C TYR A 181 -7.24 4.81 -11.36
N ILE A 182 -6.62 4.52 -10.21
CA ILE A 182 -5.16 4.49 -10.09
C ILE A 182 -4.56 3.41 -11.00
N ILE A 183 -5.12 2.20 -11.02
CA ILE A 183 -4.65 1.11 -11.88
C ILE A 183 -4.71 1.52 -13.35
N ASP A 184 -5.84 2.03 -13.82
CA ASP A 184 -6.00 2.49 -15.21
C ASP A 184 -4.98 3.57 -15.58
N GLY A 185 -4.81 4.56 -14.71
CA GLY A 185 -3.84 5.64 -14.91
C GLY A 185 -2.39 5.14 -14.95
N VAL A 186 -1.99 4.31 -13.99
CA VAL A 186 -0.64 3.74 -13.91
C VAL A 186 -0.33 2.87 -15.14
N VAL A 187 -1.26 2.03 -15.59
CA VAL A 187 -1.08 1.21 -16.80
C VAL A 187 -0.87 2.10 -18.03
N LYS A 188 -1.69 3.15 -18.20
CA LYS A 188 -1.59 4.09 -19.33
C LYS A 188 -0.27 4.84 -19.39
N ILE A 189 0.25 5.28 -18.23
CA ILE A 189 1.50 6.08 -18.16
C ILE A 189 2.75 5.20 -18.03
N SER A 190 2.62 3.91 -17.76
CA SER A 190 3.76 2.99 -17.58
C SER A 190 4.82 3.01 -18.70
N PRO A 191 4.48 3.19 -20.01
CA PRO A 191 5.49 3.28 -21.06
C PRO A 191 6.44 4.48 -20.91
N MET A 192 6.03 5.52 -20.17
CA MET A 192 6.85 6.70 -19.89
C MET A 192 7.85 6.47 -18.74
N MET A 193 7.70 5.39 -17.97
CA MET A 193 8.47 5.15 -16.74
C MET A 193 9.52 4.03 -16.86
N MET A 194 9.30 3.08 -17.77
CA MET A 194 10.23 1.97 -18.03
C MET A 194 11.16 2.19 -19.24
N ASN A 195 11.04 3.33 -19.94
CA ASN A 195 11.99 3.76 -20.96
C ASN A 195 13.15 4.58 -20.38
#